data_AF-A0A651HM95-F1
#
_entry.id   AF-A0A651HM95-F1
#
_cell.length_a   1.000
_cell.length_b   1.000
_cell.length_c   1.000
_cell.angle_alpha   90.00
_cell.angle_beta   90.00
_cell.angle_gamma   90.00
#
_symmetry.space_group_name_H-M   'P 1'
#
loop_
_entity.id
_entity.type
_entity.pdbx_description
1 polymer ?
#
loop_
_entity_poly.entity_id
_entity_poly.type
_entity_poly.pdbx_seq_one_letter_code
_entity_poly.pdbx_strand_id
1 'polypeptide(L)'
;MQPGATGQDLSPNATLHREAPGARVRVFDPALCCSSGVCGPEPDAALIRFAADLDWLRSSGVPAQRHNLGQDPGPFAAEPLVRRRLGTRGMGCLPMVLVDGEVLTEGRYPTRAELEARLAEQARRTRGKDTATSGEVMP
;
A
#
# COMPACT_ATOMS: atom_id res chain seq x y z
N MET A 1 -25.86 -42.43 19.54
CA MET A 1 -24.76 -41.69 18.89
C MET A 1 -25.20 -40.26 18.62
N GLN A 2 -24.66 -39.28 19.37
CA GLN A 2 -24.61 -37.89 18.91
C GLN A 2 -23.27 -37.65 18.21
N PRO A 3 -23.27 -36.90 17.11
CA PRO A 3 -22.36 -35.77 16.93
C PRO A 3 -23.17 -34.54 16.47
N GLY A 4 -22.95 -33.29 16.85
CA GLY A 4 -21.83 -32.58 17.46
C GLY A 4 -21.84 -31.15 16.86
N ALA A 5 -21.59 -30.12 17.68
CA ALA A 5 -21.35 -28.71 17.33
C ALA A 5 -22.54 -27.94 16.72
N THR A 6 -23.37 -27.24 17.50
CA THR A 6 -23.15 -25.91 18.13
C THR A 6 -22.99 -24.76 17.13
N GLY A 7 -24.07 -23.99 17.00
CA GLY A 7 -24.17 -22.55 16.79
C GLY A 7 -23.09 -21.83 15.98
N GLN A 8 -23.47 -21.41 14.78
CA GLN A 8 -22.96 -20.16 14.22
C GLN A 8 -24.14 -19.24 13.93
N ASP A 9 -24.48 -18.50 14.97
CA ASP A 9 -25.19 -17.25 14.92
C ASP A 9 -24.43 -16.30 13.99
N LEU A 10 -24.95 -16.16 12.76
CA LEU A 10 -24.51 -15.15 11.82
C LEU A 10 -25.64 -14.13 11.76
N SER A 11 -25.54 -13.14 12.63
CA SER A 11 -26.32 -11.91 12.56
C SER A 11 -25.53 -10.72 13.11
N PRO A 12 -25.86 -9.51 12.63
CA PRO A 12 -24.90 -8.59 12.05
C PRO A 12 -24.65 -7.37 12.94
N ASN A 13 -23.43 -6.82 12.91
CA ASN A 13 -23.24 -5.43 13.30
C ASN A 13 -22.12 -4.75 12.51
N ALA A 14 -22.55 -3.80 11.68
CA ALA A 14 -21.71 -2.88 10.95
C ALA A 14 -21.04 -1.92 11.94
N THR A 15 -19.71 -1.99 12.05
CA THR A 15 -18.89 -0.81 12.29
C THR A 15 -18.00 -0.65 11.06
N LEU A 16 -18.43 0.22 10.15
CA LEU A 16 -17.69 0.59 8.95
C LEU A 16 -16.46 1.44 9.34
N HIS A 17 -15.44 0.83 9.93
CA HIS A 17 -14.07 1.28 9.71
C HIS A 17 -13.61 0.55 8.45
N ARG A 18 -13.72 1.22 7.30
CA ARG A 18 -13.30 0.65 6.01
C ARG A 18 -11.77 0.55 5.99
N GLU A 19 -11.22 -0.45 6.65
CA GLU A 19 -9.96 -1.06 6.24
C GLU A 19 -10.26 -1.85 4.97
N ALA A 20 -9.91 -1.27 3.82
CA ALA A 20 -9.71 -2.11 2.65
C ALA A 20 -8.65 -3.16 3.04
N PRO A 21 -8.89 -4.47 2.84
CA PRO A 21 -7.87 -5.49 3.05
C PRO A 21 -6.84 -5.35 1.93
N GLY A 22 -5.95 -4.39 2.07
CA GLY A 22 -4.98 -4.00 1.06
C GLY A 22 -3.76 -3.43 1.75
N ALA A 23 -2.58 -3.71 1.21
CA ALA A 23 -1.36 -3.21 1.79
C ALA A 23 -1.39 -1.67 1.93
N ARG A 24 -0.95 -1.20 3.09
CA ARG A 24 -0.89 0.22 3.44
C ARG A 24 0.07 0.96 2.53
N VAL A 25 1.18 0.31 2.21
CA VAL A 25 2.17 0.78 1.22
C VAL A 25 2.09 -0.12 0.00
N ARG A 26 1.94 0.46 -1.19
CA ARG A 26 1.92 -0.28 -2.46
C ARG A 26 2.93 0.32 -3.42
N VAL A 27 3.80 -0.52 -3.96
CA VAL A 27 4.89 -0.13 -4.85
C VAL A 27 4.66 -0.75 -6.21
N PHE A 28 4.75 0.06 -7.24
CA PHE A 28 4.59 -0.31 -8.63
C PHE A 28 5.90 0.01 -9.36
N ASP A 29 6.70 -1.01 -9.61
CA ASP A 29 8.00 -0.87 -10.25
C ASP A 29 7.89 -0.90 -11.77
N PRO A 30 8.88 -0.31 -12.48
CA PRO A 30 9.03 -0.57 -13.90
C PRO A 30 9.26 -2.06 -14.18
N ALA A 31 9.25 -2.44 -15.46
CA ALA A 31 9.65 -3.78 -15.87
C ALA A 31 11.15 -3.97 -15.59
N LEU A 32 11.49 -4.48 -14.41
CA LEU A 32 12.85 -4.90 -14.04
C LEU A 32 13.05 -6.36 -14.48
N CYS A 33 14.29 -6.75 -14.84
CA CYS A 33 14.63 -8.15 -15.18
C CYS A 33 14.38 -9.16 -14.03
N CYS A 34 14.23 -8.70 -12.79
CA CYS A 34 13.91 -9.50 -11.60
C CYS A 34 13.22 -8.64 -10.54
N SER A 35 12.46 -9.25 -9.64
CA SER A 35 11.65 -8.57 -8.59
C SER A 35 12.47 -7.72 -7.61
N SER A 36 13.76 -8.02 -7.45
CA SER A 36 14.69 -7.24 -6.63
C SER A 36 15.42 -6.14 -7.42
N GLY A 37 15.45 -6.22 -8.75
CA GLY A 37 16.20 -5.29 -9.61
C GLY A 37 17.72 -5.43 -9.54
N VAL A 38 18.23 -6.53 -8.98
CA VAL A 38 19.66 -6.76 -8.68
C VAL A 38 20.35 -7.61 -9.77
N CYS A 39 19.61 -8.07 -10.76
CA CYS A 39 20.08 -8.93 -11.86
C CYS A 39 20.72 -8.07 -12.96
N GLY A 40 21.93 -7.62 -12.71
CA GLY A 40 22.78 -6.88 -13.65
C GLY A 40 24.18 -6.74 -13.07
N PRO A 41 25.20 -6.42 -13.89
CA PRO A 41 26.59 -6.30 -13.43
C PRO A 41 26.78 -5.20 -12.37
N GLU A 42 25.87 -4.21 -12.30
CA GLU A 42 25.80 -3.22 -11.23
C GLU A 42 24.37 -3.20 -10.65
N PRO A 43 24.18 -3.70 -9.42
CA PRO A 43 22.89 -3.61 -8.76
C PRO A 43 22.58 -2.17 -8.36
N ASP A 44 21.39 -1.69 -8.69
CA ASP A 44 20.97 -0.33 -8.36
C ASP A 44 20.89 -0.18 -6.83
N ALA A 45 21.77 0.68 -6.28
CA ALA A 45 21.83 0.94 -4.85
C ALA A 45 20.51 1.49 -4.28
N ALA A 46 19.72 2.20 -5.10
CA ALA A 46 18.40 2.69 -4.70
C ALA A 46 17.41 1.53 -4.53
N LEU A 47 17.44 0.53 -5.41
CA LEU A 47 16.62 -0.68 -5.30
C LEU A 47 16.95 -1.51 -4.06
N ILE A 48 18.24 -1.67 -3.75
CA ILE A 48 18.70 -2.38 -2.56
C ILE A 48 18.24 -1.66 -1.28
N ARG A 49 18.50 -0.35 -1.19
CA ARG A 49 18.09 0.47 -0.03
C ARG A 49 16.59 0.42 0.16
N PHE A 50 15.84 0.59 -0.93
CA PHE A 50 14.39 0.58 -0.87
C PHE A 50 13.82 -0.80 -0.49
N ALA A 51 14.42 -1.90 -0.95
CA ALA A 51 14.03 -3.24 -0.51
C ALA A 51 14.22 -3.40 1.00
N ALA A 52 15.34 -2.95 1.56
CA ALA A 52 15.59 -2.97 3.00
C ALA A 52 14.59 -2.08 3.77
N ASP A 53 14.20 -0.93 3.21
CA ASP A 53 13.19 -0.05 3.81
C ASP A 53 11.80 -0.67 3.82
N LEU A 54 11.42 -1.38 2.75
CA LEU A 54 10.15 -2.14 2.72
C LEU A 54 10.14 -3.28 3.73
N ASP A 55 11.24 -4.00 3.89
CA ASP A 55 11.33 -5.09 4.87
C ASP A 55 11.30 -4.56 6.30
N TRP A 56 11.91 -3.41 6.54
CA TRP A 56 11.79 -2.70 7.81
C TRP A 56 10.34 -2.28 8.10
N LEU A 57 9.61 -1.76 7.10
CA LEU A 57 8.19 -1.42 7.25
C LEU A 57 7.34 -2.65 7.60
N ARG A 58 7.54 -3.76 6.88
CA ARG A 58 6.84 -5.03 7.15
C ARG A 58 7.12 -5.54 8.56
N SER A 59 8.38 -5.49 8.98
CA SER A 59 8.81 -5.88 10.33
C SER A 59 8.23 -4.97 11.42
N SER A 60 7.90 -3.72 11.07
CA SER A 60 7.24 -2.75 11.96
C SER A 60 5.71 -2.89 11.97
N GLY A 61 5.16 -3.93 11.32
CA GLY A 61 3.72 -4.19 11.25
C GLY A 61 2.98 -3.36 10.19
N VAL A 62 3.69 -2.63 9.32
CA VAL A 62 3.07 -1.88 8.22
C VAL A 62 2.97 -2.80 6.99
N PRO A 63 1.77 -3.17 6.53
CA PRO A 63 1.64 -4.07 5.39
C PRO A 63 2.10 -3.34 4.12
N ALA A 64 3.07 -3.93 3.42
CA ALA A 64 3.68 -3.36 2.22
C ALA A 64 3.76 -4.37 1.08
N GLN A 65 3.19 -4.02 -0.08
CA GLN A 65 3.20 -4.83 -1.31
C GLN A 65 4.04 -4.15 -2.40
N ARG A 66 4.69 -4.96 -3.22
CA ARG A 66 5.53 -4.52 -4.33
C ARG A 66 5.21 -5.36 -5.55
N HIS A 67 4.90 -4.70 -6.66
CA HIS A 67 4.55 -5.29 -7.94
C HIS A 67 5.53 -4.82 -9.01
N ASN A 68 6.00 -5.73 -9.84
CA ASN A 68 6.87 -5.43 -10.98
C ASN A 68 6.05 -5.58 -12.26
N LEU A 69 6.03 -4.56 -13.12
CA LEU A 69 5.18 -4.56 -14.31
C LEU A 69 5.44 -5.76 -15.24
N GLY A 70 6.70 -6.19 -15.35
CA GLY A 70 7.10 -7.31 -16.20
C GLY A 70 6.75 -8.69 -15.65
N GLN A 71 6.39 -8.80 -14.37
CA GLN A 71 6.07 -10.06 -13.69
C GLN A 71 4.61 -10.14 -13.27
N ASP A 72 4.04 -9.02 -12.83
CA ASP A 72 2.70 -8.91 -12.26
C ASP A 72 2.00 -7.65 -12.78
N PRO A 73 1.55 -7.65 -14.06
CA PRO A 73 0.90 -6.49 -14.67
C PRO A 73 -0.54 -6.25 -14.17
N GLY A 74 -1.20 -7.25 -13.58
CA GLY A 74 -2.60 -7.17 -13.15
C GLY A 74 -2.90 -5.99 -12.20
N PRO A 75 -2.13 -5.82 -11.12
CA PRO A 75 -2.29 -4.69 -10.19
C PRO A 75 -2.14 -3.31 -10.82
N PHE A 76 -1.33 -3.16 -11.88
CA PHE A 76 -1.16 -1.89 -12.59
C PHE A 76 -2.41 -1.49 -13.37
N ALA A 77 -3.13 -2.48 -13.92
CA ALA A 77 -4.41 -2.25 -14.58
C ALA A 77 -5.55 -2.07 -13.57
N ALA A 78 -5.48 -2.72 -12.41
CA ALA A 78 -6.50 -2.67 -11.37
C ALA A 78 -6.48 -1.37 -10.55
N GLU A 79 -5.32 -0.75 -10.33
CA GLU A 79 -5.18 0.48 -9.57
C GLU A 79 -5.44 1.73 -10.46
N PRO A 80 -6.58 2.44 -10.32
CA PRO A 80 -6.96 3.51 -11.24
C PRO A 80 -5.96 4.67 -11.29
N LEU A 81 -5.28 4.95 -10.17
CA LEU A 81 -4.27 5.99 -10.07
C LEU A 81 -3.04 5.65 -10.92
N VAL A 82 -2.53 4.43 -10.79
CA VAL A 82 -1.39 3.92 -11.56
C VAL A 82 -1.76 3.87 -13.05
N ARG A 83 -2.92 3.31 -13.40
CA ARG A 83 -3.39 3.22 -14.78
C ARG A 83 -3.49 4.60 -15.44
N ARG A 84 -4.04 5.60 -14.74
CA ARG A 84 -4.15 6.97 -15.25
C ARG A 84 -2.77 7.61 -15.47
N ARG A 85 -1.83 7.36 -14.55
CA ARG A 85 -0.47 7.92 -14.66
C ARG A 85 0.31 7.29 -15.80
N LEU A 86 0.22 5.98 -15.99
CA LEU A 86 0.78 5.29 -17.16
C LEU A 86 0.18 5.83 -18.47
N GLY A 87 -1.13 6.06 -18.52
CA GLY A 87 -1.78 6.60 -19.71
C GLY A 87 -1.41 8.05 -20.06
N THR A 88 -0.98 8.85 -19.08
CA THR A 88 -0.68 10.29 -19.26
C THR A 88 0.82 10.61 -19.33
N ARG A 89 1.65 9.84 -18.61
CA ARG A 89 3.10 10.06 -18.49
C ARG A 89 3.93 8.92 -19.06
N GLY A 90 3.29 7.84 -19.51
CA GLY A 90 3.98 6.64 -19.94
C GLY A 90 4.75 5.97 -18.80
N MET A 91 5.76 5.19 -19.17
CA MET A 91 6.57 4.41 -18.23
C MET A 91 7.42 5.25 -17.26
N GLY A 92 7.64 6.54 -17.55
CA GLY A 92 8.45 7.43 -16.73
C GLY A 92 7.84 7.79 -15.37
N CYS A 93 6.57 7.43 -15.11
CA CYS A 93 5.98 7.60 -13.79
C CYS A 93 6.34 6.47 -12.80
N LEU A 94 6.97 5.39 -13.29
CA LEU A 94 7.43 4.29 -12.46
C LEU A 94 8.89 4.52 -12.01
N PRO A 95 9.28 4.09 -10.79
CA PRO A 95 8.44 3.45 -9.78
C PRO A 95 7.43 4.41 -9.17
N MET A 96 6.24 3.89 -8.86
CA MET A 96 5.18 4.64 -8.18
C MET A 96 4.91 4.03 -6.81
N VAL A 97 4.96 4.87 -5.76
CA VAL A 97 4.70 4.44 -4.39
C VAL A 97 3.45 5.11 -3.88
N LEU A 98 2.51 4.29 -3.39
CA LEU A 98 1.26 4.72 -2.80
C LEU A 98 1.26 4.41 -1.30
N VAL A 99 0.74 5.33 -0.48
CA VAL A 99 0.45 5.12 0.95
C VAL A 99 -1.01 5.44 1.20
N ASP A 100 -1.76 4.48 1.74
CA ASP A 100 -3.22 4.57 1.93
C ASP A 100 -3.98 4.98 0.65
N GLY A 101 -3.48 4.53 -0.52
CA GLY A 101 -4.05 4.84 -1.84
C GLY A 101 -3.70 6.21 -2.42
N GLU A 102 -2.90 7.02 -1.72
CA GLU A 102 -2.42 8.32 -2.21
C GLU A 102 -0.98 8.21 -2.71
N VAL A 103 -0.63 8.92 -3.79
CA VAL A 103 0.75 8.99 -4.30
C VAL A 103 1.68 9.61 -3.27
N LEU A 104 2.77 8.92 -2.95
CA LEU A 104 3.93 9.46 -2.26
C LEU A 104 4.99 9.93 -3.26
N THR A 105 5.42 9.05 -4.17
CA THR A 105 6.39 9.37 -5.23
C THR A 105 6.01 8.72 -6.57
N GLU A 106 6.50 9.35 -7.64
CA GLU A 106 6.47 8.83 -9.02
C GLU A 106 7.87 9.03 -9.62
N GLY A 107 8.33 8.08 -10.44
CA GLY A 107 9.62 8.16 -11.13
C GLY A 107 10.85 7.99 -10.24
N ARG A 108 10.68 7.78 -8.92
CA ARG A 108 11.77 7.50 -7.97
C ARG A 108 11.27 6.72 -6.76
N TYR A 109 12.17 5.95 -6.16
CA TYR A 109 11.94 5.38 -4.83
C TYR A 109 12.03 6.47 -3.76
N PRO A 110 11.11 6.50 -2.78
CA PRO A 110 11.19 7.41 -1.66
C PRO A 110 12.30 6.97 -0.70
N THR A 111 12.80 7.94 0.06
CA THR A 111 13.67 7.70 1.20
C THR A 111 12.89 7.14 2.39
N ARG A 112 13.57 6.48 3.34
CA ARG A 112 12.98 6.09 4.63
C ARG A 112 12.30 7.26 5.35
N ALA A 113 12.93 8.43 5.35
CA ALA A 113 12.36 9.62 5.99
C ALA A 113 11.04 10.07 5.34
N GLU A 114 10.93 10.01 4.00
CA GLU A 114 9.67 10.32 3.29
C GLU A 114 8.56 9.30 3.64
N LEU A 115 8.89 8.01 3.75
CA LEU A 115 7.96 6.96 4.16
C LEU A 115 7.46 7.19 5.60
N GLU A 116 8.37 7.43 6.53
CA GLU A 116 8.06 7.72 7.93
C GLU A 116 7.17 8.96 8.08
N ALA A 117 7.58 10.06 7.44
CA ALA A 117 6.83 11.32 7.48
C ALA A 117 5.41 11.13 6.95
N ARG A 118 5.26 10.39 5.84
CA ARG A 118 3.95 10.13 5.24
C ARG A 118 3.07 9.25 6.12
N LEU A 119 3.63 8.18 6.70
CA LEU A 119 2.90 7.28 7.59
C LEU A 119 2.47 7.99 8.88
N ALA A 120 3.33 8.85 9.43
CA ALA A 120 3.02 9.68 10.58
C ALA A 120 1.91 10.70 10.28
N GLU A 121 1.93 11.32 9.10
CA GLU A 121 0.87 12.22 8.66
C GLU A 121 -0.47 11.50 8.53
N GLN A 122 -0.50 10.33 7.89
CA GLN A 122 -1.74 9.56 7.78
C GLN A 122 -2.26 9.11 9.16
N ALA A 123 -1.38 8.74 10.10
CA ALA A 123 -1.77 8.40 11.47
C ALA A 123 -2.37 9.59 12.26
N ARG A 124 -1.96 10.83 11.95
CA ARG A 124 -2.58 12.04 12.51
C ARG A 124 -3.95 12.30 11.88
N ARG A 125 -4.08 12.10 10.57
CA ARG A 125 -5.33 12.33 9.82
C ARG A 125 -6.42 11.33 10.20
N THR A 126 -6.08 10.06 10.42
CA THR A 126 -7.05 9.07 10.91
C THR A 126 -7.57 9.45 12.29
N ARG A 127 -6.67 9.80 13.22
CA ARG A 127 -7.05 10.22 14.59
C ARG A 127 -7.94 11.47 14.63
N GLY A 128 -7.70 12.45 13.75
CA GLY A 128 -8.51 13.67 13.67
C GLY A 128 -9.89 13.48 13.04
N LYS A 129 -10.09 12.41 12.26
CA LYS A 129 -11.38 12.09 11.65
C LYS A 129 -12.32 11.37 12.63
N ASP A 130 -11.77 10.60 13.57
CA ASP A 130 -12.55 9.83 14.55
C ASP A 130 -13.21 10.71 15.63
N THR A 131 -12.71 11.93 15.87
CA THR A 131 -13.27 12.87 16.84
C THR A 131 -14.44 13.70 16.33
N ALA A 132 -14.78 13.62 15.03
CA ALA A 132 -15.78 14.49 14.39
C ALA A 132 -17.20 13.86 14.27
N THR A 133 -17.46 12.69 14.86
CA THR A 133 -18.75 11.96 14.71
C THR A 133 -19.56 11.82 16.01
N SER A 134 -19.31 12.66 17.02
CA SER A 134 -20.12 12.67 18.24
C SER A 134 -20.65 14.08 18.50
N GLY A 135 -21.73 14.45 17.83
CA GLY A 135 -22.27 15.79 17.94
C GLY A 135 -23.57 16.03 17.19
N GLU A 136 -24.50 15.08 17.17
CA GLU A 136 -25.92 15.44 17.05
C GLU A 136 -26.79 14.29 17.61
N VAL A 137 -27.13 14.40 18.90
CA VAL A 137 -28.21 13.65 19.54
C VAL A 137 -29.15 14.69 20.15
N MET A 138 -30.31 14.83 19.50
CA MET A 138 -31.64 15.18 20.07
C MET A 138 -31.85 16.64 20.52
N PRO A 139 -33.11 17.13 20.57
CA PRO A 139 -34.39 16.42 20.41
C PRO A 139 -35.12 16.63 19.07
#